data_AF-A0A9Q3BRX0-F1
#
_entry.id   AF-A0A9Q3BRX0-F1
#
_cell.length_a   1.000
_cell.length_b   1.000
_cell.length_c   1.000
_cell.angle_alpha   90.00
_cell.angle_beta   90.00
_cell.angle_gamma   90.00
#
_symmetry.space_group_name_H-M   'P 1'
#
loop_
_entity.id
_entity.type
_entity.pdbx_description
1 polymer ?
#
loop_
_entity_poly.entity_id
_entity_poly.type
_entity_poly.pdbx_seq_one_letter_code
_entity_poly.pdbx_strand_id
1 'polypeptide(L)'
;MGIYEYTRNPFGIKNAPACFQRMMGTIFQEEIVEGQLVVYIDDIIIYSETWEDHVQHIDRVLSKCTPIHLKISLEECNFGQELLALGHKVSGLIVAIYQHKVAEVLKNPVPKSIKEIQNFFGFAICYRNHIKRFSHITSSLYKLCSKDVVF
;
A
#
# COMPACT_ATOMS: atom_id res chain seq x y z
N MET A 1 13.07 -40.40 5.14
CA MET A 1 12.75 -38.95 5.21
C MET A 1 11.65 -38.69 4.20
N GLY A 2 10.55 -38.06 4.64
CA GLY A 2 9.39 -37.76 3.78
C GLY A 2 9.52 -36.39 3.10
N ILE A 3 8.90 -36.26 1.92
CA ILE A 3 8.74 -34.99 1.21
C ILE A 3 7.34 -34.48 1.56
N TYR A 4 7.24 -33.19 1.92
CA TYR A 4 5.97 -32.52 2.21
C TYR A 4 5.76 -31.38 1.21
N GLU A 5 4.50 -31.10 0.90
CA GLU A 5 4.09 -29.99 0.06
C GLU A 5 3.08 -29.08 0.79
N TYR A 6 3.02 -27.82 0.37
CA TYR A 6 2.09 -26.85 0.95
C TYR A 6 0.72 -26.94 0.28
N THR A 7 -0.35 -26.98 1.10
CA THR A 7 -1.75 -26.97 0.65
C THR A 7 -2.36 -25.55 0.59
N ARG A 8 -1.57 -24.56 0.97
CA ARG A 8 -1.89 -23.12 0.96
C ARG A 8 -0.66 -22.37 0.49
N ASN A 9 -0.84 -21.15 0.01
CA ASN A 9 0.25 -20.33 -0.48
C ASN A 9 1.21 -19.95 0.67
N PRO A 10 2.45 -20.46 0.71
CA PRO A 10 3.38 -20.15 1.79
C PRO A 10 3.98 -18.75 1.64
N PHE A 11 4.44 -18.19 2.76
CA PHE A 11 5.22 -16.96 2.76
C PHE A 11 6.53 -17.14 1.98
N GLY A 12 7.00 -16.05 1.35
CA GLY A 12 8.27 -16.03 0.61
C GLY A 12 8.16 -16.37 -0.88
N ILE A 13 6.99 -16.80 -1.37
CA ILE A 13 6.76 -16.95 -2.81
C ILE A 13 6.61 -15.57 -3.46
N LYS A 14 7.45 -15.26 -4.44
CA LYS A 14 7.44 -13.97 -5.15
C LYS A 14 6.07 -13.56 -5.70
N ASN A 15 5.28 -14.52 -6.16
CA ASN A 15 3.97 -14.28 -6.78
C ASN A 15 2.80 -14.34 -5.79
N ALA A 16 3.05 -14.68 -4.52
CA ALA A 16 2.02 -14.75 -3.48
C ALA A 16 1.18 -13.46 -3.39
N PRO A 17 1.78 -12.25 -3.30
CA PRO A 17 1.00 -11.02 -3.17
C PRO A 17 0.15 -10.73 -4.41
N ALA A 18 0.67 -11.02 -5.61
CA ALA A 18 -0.04 -10.78 -6.87
C ALA A 18 -1.22 -11.73 -7.07
N CYS A 19 -1.15 -12.97 -6.56
CA CYS A 19 -2.28 -13.88 -6.55
C CYS A 19 -3.34 -13.43 -5.54
N PHE A 20 -2.92 -13.02 -4.35
CA PHE A 20 -3.84 -12.53 -3.31
C PHE A 20 -4.55 -11.23 -3.75
N GLN A 21 -3.82 -10.26 -4.28
CA GLN A 21 -4.40 -9.02 -4.84
C GLN A 21 -5.46 -9.30 -5.90
N ARG A 22 -5.21 -10.27 -6.80
CA ARG A 22 -6.18 -10.66 -7.84
C ARG A 22 -7.43 -11.29 -7.24
N MET A 23 -7.26 -12.21 -6.29
CA MET A 23 -8.37 -12.83 -5.58
C MET A 23 -9.27 -11.78 -4.92
N MET A 24 -8.66 -10.86 -4.16
CA MET A 24 -9.38 -9.79 -3.46
C MET A 24 -10.05 -8.82 -4.44
N GLY A 25 -9.37 -8.46 -5.53
CA GLY A 25 -9.93 -7.62 -6.59
C GLY A 25 -11.17 -8.23 -7.26
N THR A 26 -11.21 -9.56 -7.41
CA THR A 26 -12.40 -10.26 -7.92
C THR A 26 -13.53 -10.30 -6.90
N ILE A 27 -13.24 -10.57 -5.62
CA ILE A 27 -14.25 -10.67 -4.55
C ILE A 27 -14.95 -9.32 -4.34
N PHE A 28 -14.20 -8.23 -4.34
CA PHE A 28 -14.69 -6.89 -4.03
C PHE A 28 -14.82 -5.99 -5.26
N GLN A 29 -14.95 -6.59 -6.45
CA GLN A 29 -14.97 -5.84 -7.71
C GLN A 29 -16.07 -4.77 -7.72
N GLU A 30 -17.26 -5.11 -7.22
CA GLU A 30 -18.41 -4.20 -7.16
C GLU A 30 -18.11 -2.99 -6.29
N GLU A 31 -17.66 -3.21 -5.06
CA GLU A 31 -17.38 -2.15 -4.09
C GLU A 31 -16.20 -1.26 -4.54
N ILE A 32 -15.24 -1.84 -5.25
CA ILE A 32 -14.12 -1.09 -5.86
C ILE A 32 -14.64 -0.18 -6.99
N VAL A 33 -15.51 -0.69 -7.86
CA VAL A 33 -16.10 0.09 -8.96
C VAL A 33 -17.03 1.19 -8.45
N GLU A 34 -17.77 0.91 -7.37
CA GLU A 34 -18.62 1.88 -6.67
C GLU A 34 -17.82 2.94 -5.90
N GLY A 35 -16.50 2.77 -5.77
CA GLY A 35 -15.62 3.70 -5.06
C GLY A 35 -15.73 3.61 -3.53
N GLN A 36 -16.40 2.58 -3.02
CA GLN A 36 -16.62 2.35 -1.58
C GLN A 36 -15.49 1.55 -0.93
N LEU A 37 -14.65 0.89 -1.73
CA LEU A 37 -13.57 0.05 -1.25
C LEU A 37 -12.30 0.22 -2.07
N VAL A 38 -11.15 0.20 -1.40
CA VAL A 38 -9.85 -0.06 -2.04
C VAL A 38 -9.18 -1.23 -1.34
N VAL A 39 -8.62 -2.14 -2.13
CA VAL A 39 -7.83 -3.27 -1.64
C VAL A 39 -6.37 -3.07 -2.04
N TYR A 40 -5.46 -3.15 -1.07
CA TYR A 40 -4.03 -3.15 -1.30
C TYR A 40 -3.35 -4.33 -0.60
N ILE A 41 -2.98 -5.34 -1.38
CA ILE A 41 -2.43 -6.62 -0.94
C ILE A 41 -3.31 -7.22 0.15
N ASP A 42 -2.90 -7.12 1.41
CA ASP A 42 -3.58 -7.70 2.58
C ASP A 42 -4.54 -6.71 3.26
N ASP A 43 -4.48 -5.42 2.89
CA ASP A 43 -5.28 -4.35 3.49
C ASP A 43 -6.59 -4.11 2.73
N ILE A 44 -7.70 -4.06 3.46
CA ILE A 44 -9.02 -3.65 2.98
C ILE A 44 -9.34 -2.27 3.56
N ILE A 45 -9.67 -1.32 2.68
CA ILE A 45 -9.95 0.06 3.06
C ILE A 45 -11.34 0.43 2.61
N ILE A 46 -12.23 0.73 3.56
CA ILE A 46 -13.65 1.03 3.32
C ILE A 46 -13.89 2.54 3.43
N TYR A 47 -14.66 3.10 2.48
CA TYR A 47 -15.03 4.51 2.42
C TYR A 47 -16.55 4.67 2.52
N SER A 48 -16.96 5.68 3.28
CA SER A 48 -18.37 6.03 3.48
C SER A 48 -18.49 7.52 3.80
N GLU A 49 -19.60 8.13 3.41
CA GLU A 49 -19.87 9.54 3.72
C GLU A 49 -20.43 9.72 5.13
N THR A 50 -21.24 8.77 5.58
CA THR A 50 -21.85 8.75 6.91
C THR A 50 -21.40 7.52 7.70
N TRP A 51 -21.57 7.57 9.02
CA TRP A 51 -21.26 6.44 9.89
C TRP A 51 -22.23 5.28 9.64
N GLU A 52 -23.50 5.60 9.37
CA GLU A 52 -24.55 4.64 9.06
C GLU A 52 -24.21 3.83 7.80
N ASP A 53 -23.78 4.51 6.73
CA ASP A 53 -23.30 3.86 5.51
C ASP A 53 -22.03 3.03 5.78
N HIS A 54 -21.17 3.51 6.68
CA HIS A 54 -19.94 2.79 7.04
C HIS A 54 -20.21 1.45 7.69
N VAL A 55 -21.16 1.39 8.61
CA VAL A 55 -21.58 0.13 9.23
C VAL A 55 -22.12 -0.82 8.16
N GLN A 56 -22.89 -0.33 7.19
CA GLN A 56 -23.40 -1.16 6.09
C GLN A 56 -22.29 -1.66 5.16
N HIS A 57 -21.31 -0.83 4.82
CA HIS A 57 -20.18 -1.24 3.99
C HIS A 57 -19.32 -2.28 4.70
N ILE A 58 -19.07 -2.12 6.00
CA ILE A 58 -18.36 -3.12 6.82
C ILE A 58 -19.12 -4.44 6.79
N ASP A 59 -20.44 -4.42 7.03
CA ASP A 59 -21.26 -5.64 7.02
C ASP A 59 -21.23 -6.36 5.67
N ARG A 60 -21.29 -5.61 4.57
CA ARG A 60 -21.17 -6.14 3.19
C ARG A 60 -19.80 -6.80 2.97
N VAL A 61 -18.72 -6.17 3.40
CA VAL A 61 -17.35 -6.71 3.29
C VAL A 61 -17.21 -8.00 4.12
N LEU A 62 -17.63 -7.99 5.38
CA LEU A 62 -17.54 -9.16 6.27
C LEU A 62 -18.39 -10.33 5.75
N SER A 63 -19.56 -10.04 5.20
CA SER A 63 -20.45 -11.01 4.58
C SER A 63 -19.82 -11.69 3.36
N LYS A 64 -19.03 -10.96 2.55
CA LYS A 64 -18.25 -11.53 1.43
C LYS A 64 -17.04 -12.34 1.91
N CYS A 65 -16.43 -11.99 3.04
CA CYS A 65 -15.27 -12.70 3.60
C CYS A 65 -15.61 -14.08 4.19
N THR A 66 -16.78 -14.20 4.80
CA THR A 66 -17.20 -15.42 5.52
C THR A 66 -17.23 -16.69 4.63
N PRO A 67 -17.90 -16.70 3.45
CA PRO A 67 -18.01 -17.92 2.63
C PRO A 67 -16.66 -18.41 2.08
N ILE A 68 -15.71 -17.49 1.88
CA ILE A 68 -14.36 -17.80 1.38
C ILE A 68 -13.35 -18.08 2.49
N HIS A 69 -13.80 -18.11 3.75
CA HIS A 69 -12.96 -18.32 4.93
C HIS A 69 -11.79 -17.33 5.04
N LEU A 70 -11.98 -16.10 4.54
CA LEU A 70 -11.00 -15.03 4.69
C LEU A 70 -11.04 -14.56 6.14
N LYS A 71 -9.90 -14.60 6.81
CA LYS A 71 -9.77 -14.18 8.21
C LYS A 71 -9.25 -12.75 8.27
N ILE A 72 -9.90 -11.94 9.10
CA ILE A 72 -9.51 -10.56 9.37
C ILE A 72 -9.01 -10.50 10.81
N SER A 73 -7.84 -9.88 11.01
CA SER A 73 -7.29 -9.69 12.35
C SER A 73 -7.91 -8.45 12.99
N LEU A 74 -8.81 -8.65 13.96
CA LEU A 74 -9.51 -7.53 14.63
C LEU A 74 -8.56 -6.61 15.40
N GLU A 75 -7.46 -7.13 15.93
CA GLU A 75 -6.43 -6.37 16.64
C GLU A 75 -5.69 -5.37 15.73
N GLU A 76 -5.58 -5.67 14.44
CA GLU A 76 -4.95 -4.80 13.44
C GLU A 76 -5.98 -3.91 12.72
N CYS A 77 -7.27 -4.07 13.00
CA CYS A 77 -8.33 -3.28 12.37
C CYS A 77 -8.50 -1.93 13.05
N ASN A 78 -8.54 -0.87 12.25
CA ASN A 78 -8.87 0.48 12.70
C ASN A 78 -10.25 0.87 12.17
N PHE A 79 -11.24 0.99 13.06
CA PHE A 79 -12.62 1.36 12.71
C PHE A 79 -12.92 2.82 13.10
N GLY A 80 -13.68 3.52 12.26
CA GLY A 80 -14.23 4.84 12.59
C GLY A 80 -13.22 5.96 12.83
N GLN A 81 -11.98 5.79 12.40
CA GLN A 81 -10.98 6.86 12.41
C GLN A 81 -11.11 7.70 11.16
N GLU A 82 -11.31 9.01 11.32
CA GLU A 82 -10.97 9.97 10.27
C GLU A 82 -9.47 9.84 10.02
N LEU A 83 -9.07 9.54 8.78
CA LEU A 83 -7.66 9.32 8.50
C LEU A 83 -6.91 10.65 8.51
N LEU A 84 -6.31 10.94 9.66
CA LEU A 84 -5.44 12.09 9.87
C LEU A 84 -4.08 11.77 9.26
N ALA A 85 -3.76 12.35 8.11
CA ALA A 85 -2.39 12.39 7.64
C ALA A 85 -1.75 13.73 7.99
N LEU A 86 -0.56 13.68 8.60
CA LEU A 86 0.25 14.83 9.00
C LEU A 86 -0.47 15.86 9.89
N GLY A 87 -1.49 15.44 10.65
CA GLY A 87 -2.25 16.36 11.53
C GLY A 87 -3.31 17.20 10.81
N HIS A 88 -3.65 16.87 9.56
CA HIS A 88 -4.74 17.50 8.82
C HIS A 88 -5.79 16.48 8.39
N LYS A 89 -7.06 16.92 8.34
CA LYS A 89 -8.18 16.15 7.80
C LYS A 89 -7.99 16.01 6.29
N VAL A 90 -7.60 14.83 5.81
CA VAL A 90 -7.37 14.58 4.38
C VAL A 90 -8.62 13.96 3.76
N SER A 91 -9.30 14.73 2.92
CA SER A 91 -10.28 14.18 1.98
C SER A 91 -9.51 13.46 0.86
N GLY A 92 -9.40 12.14 0.96
CA GLY A 92 -8.67 11.31 0.01
C GLY A 92 -7.53 10.51 0.65
N LEU A 93 -7.85 9.29 1.06
CA LEU A 93 -6.95 8.40 1.80
C LEU A 93 -5.72 7.95 1.03
N ILE A 94 -5.81 7.88 -0.31
CA ILE A 94 -4.66 7.61 -1.17
C ILE A 94 -3.57 8.67 -0.91
N VAL A 95 -3.95 9.93 -0.79
CA VAL A 95 -3.04 11.03 -0.41
C VAL A 95 -2.52 10.82 1.01
N ALA A 96 -3.36 10.34 1.93
CA ALA A 96 -2.97 10.11 3.32
C ALA A 96 -1.97 8.95 3.50
N ILE A 97 -2.17 7.82 2.81
CA ILE A 97 -1.22 6.69 2.76
C ILE A 97 0.11 7.15 2.14
N TYR A 98 0.04 7.92 1.05
CA TYR A 98 1.22 8.53 0.44
C TYR A 98 1.94 9.48 1.40
N GLN A 99 1.21 10.31 2.15
CA GLN A 99 1.80 11.22 3.14
C GLN A 99 2.45 10.48 4.30
N HIS A 100 1.87 9.39 4.81
CA HIS A 100 2.48 8.57 5.85
C HIS A 100 3.80 7.94 5.37
N LYS A 101 3.78 7.31 4.18
CA LYS A 101 4.99 6.73 3.59
C LYS A 101 6.07 7.77 3.29
N VAL A 102 5.69 8.97 2.85
CA VAL A 102 6.61 10.09 2.66
C VAL A 102 7.19 10.55 4.01
N ALA A 103 6.39 10.62 5.07
CA ALA A 103 6.84 11.02 6.40
C ALA A 103 7.89 10.06 6.98
N GLU A 104 7.72 8.75 6.78
CA GLU A 104 8.74 7.76 7.15
C GLU A 104 10.05 7.97 6.40
N VAL A 105 9.98 8.22 5.09
CA VAL A 105 11.18 8.50 4.29
C VAL A 105 11.87 9.80 4.70
N LEU A 106 11.12 10.82 5.12
CA LEU A 106 11.70 12.07 5.64
C LEU A 106 12.43 11.88 6.98
N LYS A 107 12.09 10.85 7.76
CA LYS A 107 12.80 10.51 9.01
C LYS A 107 14.08 9.71 8.77
N ASN A 108 14.25 9.14 7.57
CA ASN A 108 15.44 8.36 7.26
C ASN A 108 16.68 9.26 7.17
N PRO A 109 17.84 8.77 7.65
CA PRO A 109 19.09 9.50 7.51
C PRO A 109 19.47 9.69 6.04
N VAL A 110 20.26 10.72 5.76
CA VAL A 110 20.78 10.99 4.41
C VAL A 110 21.56 9.76 3.91
N PRO A 111 21.26 9.21 2.72
CA PRO A 111 21.95 8.07 2.15
C PRO A 111 23.47 8.28 2.09
N LYS A 112 24.24 7.30 2.57
CA LYS A 112 25.72 7.32 2.56
C LYS A 112 26.34 6.30 1.61
N SER A 113 25.53 5.54 0.89
CA SER A 113 25.99 4.55 -0.07
C SER A 113 25.17 4.56 -1.36
N ILE A 114 25.77 4.12 -2.47
CA ILE A 114 25.09 3.99 -3.77
C ILE A 114 23.83 3.12 -3.64
N LYS A 115 23.88 2.05 -2.84
CA LYS A 115 22.75 1.15 -2.61
C LYS A 115 21.60 1.84 -1.88
N GLU A 116 21.90 2.66 -0.86
CA GLU A 116 20.88 3.46 -0.17
C GLU A 116 20.27 4.53 -1.08
N ILE A 117 21.09 5.16 -1.94
CA ILE A 117 20.59 6.12 -2.93
C ILE A 117 19.66 5.41 -3.92
N GLN A 118 20.04 4.24 -4.44
CA GLN A 118 19.18 3.47 -5.35
C GLN A 118 17.86 3.06 -4.69
N ASN A 119 17.88 2.69 -3.41
CA ASN A 119 16.66 2.37 -2.65
C ASN A 119 15.76 3.61 -2.48
N PHE A 120 16.31 4.74 -2.05
CA PHE A 120 15.58 6.00 -1.96
C PHE A 120 15.03 6.43 -3.33
N PHE A 121 15.84 6.25 -4.36
CA PHE A 121 15.50 6.65 -5.72
C PHE A 121 14.36 5.80 -6.29
N GLY A 122 14.38 4.48 -6.04
CA GLY A 122 13.28 3.58 -6.35
C GLY A 122 11.97 4.00 -5.69
N PHE A 123 12.02 4.42 -4.42
CA PHE A 123 10.86 5.00 -3.75
C PHE A 123 10.40 6.31 -4.41
N ALA A 124 11.31 7.26 -4.67
CA ALA A 124 10.98 8.56 -5.24
C ALA A 124 10.32 8.45 -6.63
N ILE A 125 10.71 7.45 -7.44
CA ILE A 125 10.11 7.17 -8.74
C ILE A 125 8.62 6.83 -8.63
N CYS A 126 8.17 6.12 -7.59
CA CYS A 126 6.76 5.81 -7.36
C CYS A 126 5.90 7.08 -7.24
N TYR A 127 6.49 8.20 -6.82
CA TYR A 127 5.81 9.49 -6.63
C TYR A 127 6.11 10.50 -7.74
N ARG A 128 6.79 10.10 -8.83
CA ARG A 128 7.26 11.03 -9.87
C ARG A 128 6.16 11.94 -10.44
N ASN A 129 4.93 11.45 -10.52
CA ASN A 129 3.79 12.20 -11.07
C ASN A 129 3.34 13.35 -10.15
N HIS A 130 3.67 13.29 -8.87
CA HIS A 130 3.33 14.31 -7.87
C HIS A 130 4.44 15.36 -7.68
N ILE A 131 5.63 15.15 -8.26
CA ILE A 131 6.79 16.02 -8.10
C ILE A 131 7.01 16.79 -9.40
N LYS A 132 6.71 18.10 -9.40
CA LYS A 132 6.97 18.96 -10.57
C LYS A 132 8.46 18.95 -10.90
N ARG A 133 8.77 18.77 -12.20
CA ARG A 133 10.15 18.75 -12.73
C ARG A 133 11.03 17.66 -12.07
N PHE A 134 10.44 16.51 -11.72
CA PHE A 134 11.15 15.39 -11.10
C PHE A 134 12.45 15.02 -11.81
N SER A 135 12.45 14.93 -13.14
CA SER A 135 13.64 14.61 -13.95
C SER A 135 14.79 15.60 -13.78
N HIS A 136 14.47 16.90 -13.65
CA HIS A 136 15.48 17.93 -13.43
C HIS A 136 16.11 17.83 -12.03
N ILE A 137 15.28 17.64 -11.00
CA ILE A 137 15.71 17.53 -9.60
C ILE A 137 16.58 16.28 -9.39
N THR A 138 16.19 15.17 -10.02
CA THR A 138 16.84 13.86 -9.84
C THR A 138 18.03 13.63 -10.78
N SER A 139 18.32 14.57 -11.68
CA SER A 139 19.42 14.47 -12.64
C SER A 139 20.78 14.22 -11.97
N SER A 140 21.05 14.88 -10.85
CA SER A 140 22.28 14.68 -10.06
C SER A 140 22.34 13.30 -9.41
N LEU A 141 21.20 12.78 -8.95
CA LEU A 141 21.10 11.43 -8.38
C LEU A 141 21.29 10.36 -9.45
N TYR A 142 20.74 10.55 -10.65
CA TYR A 142 20.98 9.66 -11.79
C TYR A 142 22.47 9.56 -12.14
N LYS A 143 23.21 10.66 -12.07
CA LYS A 143 24.67 10.66 -12.28
C LYS A 143 25.41 9.91 -11.18
N LEU A 144 25.04 10.11 -9.92
CA LEU A 144 25.63 9.40 -8.78
C LEU A 144 25.35 7.89 -8.78
N CYS A 145 24.24 7.45 -9.38
CA CYS A 145 23.92 6.03 -9.54
C CYS A 145 24.52 5.39 -10.81
N SER A 146 25.26 6.15 -11.63
CA SER A 146 25.90 5.61 -12.84
C SER A 146 27.17 4.82 -12.49
N LYS A 147 27.53 3.85 -13.31
CA LYS A 147 28.63 2.90 -13.04
C LYS A 147 30.01 3.56 -12.97
N ASP A 148 30.14 4.78 -13.47
CA ASP A 148 31.42 5.48 -13.65
C ASP A 148 31.68 6.55 -12.58
N VAL A 149 30.85 6.63 -11.54
CA VAL A 149 30.97 7.64 -10.48
C VAL A 149 31.24 6.98 -9.13
N VAL A 150 32.35 7.36 -8.50
CA VAL A 150 32.71 6.95 -7.14
C VAL A 150 31.96 7.86 -6.16
N PHE A 151 31.28 7.25 -5.19
CA PHE A 151 30.54 7.95 -4.13
C PHE A 151 31.49 8.52 -3.08
#